data_AF-M0BN73-F1
#
_entry.id   AF-M0BN73-F1
#
_cell.length_a   1.000
_cell.length_b   1.000
_cell.length_c   1.000
_cell.angle_alpha   90.00
_cell.angle_beta   90.00
_cell.angle_gamma   90.00
#
_symmetry.space_group_name_H-M   'P 1'
#
loop_
_entity.id
_entity.type
_entity.pdbx_description
1 polymer ?
#
loop_
_entity_poly.entity_id
_entity_poly.type
_entity_poly.pdbx_seq_one_letter_code
_entity_poly.pdbx_strand_id
1 'polypeptide(L)'
;EILFKGMTTHWEGKSPSGIEGEENPTIALTEGETYTIGWDEGDGQPHNFQIRNGSDEVVGDYTTDTTPDPGEAQVYEIEVTSEMAAYRCMPHPNMEGTIEVQ
;
A
#
# COMPACT_ATOMS: atom_id res chain seq x y z
N GLU A 1 -12.19 0.65 -1.31
CA GLU A 1 -11.00 1.01 -2.10
C GLU A 1 -10.11 1.90 -1.25
N ILE A 2 -8.80 1.61 -1.23
CA ILE A 2 -7.77 2.33 -0.49
C ILE A 2 -6.70 2.75 -1.50
N LEU A 3 -6.49 4.05 -1.68
CA LEU A 3 -5.56 4.60 -2.67
C LEU A 3 -4.54 5.53 -2.02
N PHE A 4 -3.34 5.50 -2.58
CA PHE A 4 -2.21 6.32 -2.19
C PHE A 4 -1.63 7.09 -3.38
N LYS A 5 -0.91 8.18 -3.09
CA LYS A 5 0.05 8.79 -4.00
C LYS A 5 1.47 8.38 -3.61
N GLY A 6 2.28 8.01 -4.60
CA GLY A 6 3.68 7.66 -4.42
C GLY A 6 4.57 8.89 -4.36
N MET A 7 5.06 9.24 -3.16
CA MET A 7 6.07 10.26 -2.96
C MET A 7 7.35 9.60 -2.45
N THR A 8 8.52 9.91 -3.01
CA THR A 8 9.81 9.35 -2.54
C THR A 8 10.07 9.49 -1.04
N THR A 9 9.36 10.39 -0.36
CA THR A 9 9.37 10.59 1.10
C THR A 9 8.38 9.72 1.88
N HIS A 10 7.21 9.39 1.32
CA HIS A 10 6.12 8.67 1.99
C HIS A 10 5.05 8.17 0.99
N TRP A 11 4.19 7.25 1.42
CA TRP A 11 2.88 7.07 0.78
C TRP A 11 1.92 8.14 1.29
N GLU A 12 1.38 9.00 0.42
CA GLU A 12 0.38 9.99 0.81
C GLU A 12 -1.01 9.35 0.66
N GLY A 13 -1.81 9.29 1.71
CA GLY A 13 -3.16 8.76 1.59
C GLY A 13 -4.02 9.62 0.66
N LYS A 14 -4.84 8.98 -0.18
CA LYS A 14 -5.72 9.64 -1.16
C LYS A 14 -7.18 9.25 -0.98
N SER A 15 -7.44 7.98 -0.66
CA SER A 15 -8.78 7.46 -0.41
C SER A 15 -8.69 6.28 0.54
N PRO A 16 -9.62 6.09 1.50
CA PRO A 16 -10.78 6.93 1.79
C PRO A 16 -10.40 8.30 2.39
N SER A 17 -11.39 9.19 2.55
CA SER A 17 -11.18 10.53 3.16
C SER A 17 -10.59 10.48 4.58
N GLY A 18 -10.67 9.33 5.25
CA GLY A 18 -10.07 9.11 6.57
C GLY A 18 -8.55 9.03 6.57
N ILE A 19 -7.90 8.86 5.42
CA ILE A 19 -6.43 8.85 5.28
C ILE A 19 -5.92 9.96 4.36
N GLU A 20 -6.81 10.78 3.79
CA GLU A 20 -6.46 11.75 2.75
C GLU A 20 -5.47 12.80 3.27
N GLY A 21 -4.32 12.90 2.61
CA GLY A 21 -3.23 13.82 2.95
C GLY A 21 -2.37 13.38 4.14
N GLU A 22 -2.63 12.22 4.74
CA GLU A 22 -1.77 11.67 5.78
C GLU A 22 -0.53 11.00 5.15
N GLU A 23 0.62 11.17 5.80
CA GLU A 23 1.87 10.51 5.41
C GLU A 23 1.96 9.14 6.07
N ASN A 24 2.14 8.08 5.26
CA ASN A 24 2.23 6.68 5.71
C ASN A 24 1.10 6.30 6.71
N PRO A 25 -0.19 6.57 6.38
CA PRO A 25 -1.29 6.37 7.32
C PRO A 25 -1.40 4.91 7.76
N THR A 26 -1.76 4.69 9.02
CA THR A 26 -2.15 3.35 9.46
C THR A 26 -3.49 3.00 8.83
N ILE A 27 -3.60 1.83 8.21
CA ILE A 27 -4.86 1.35 7.66
C ILE A 27 -5.41 0.22 8.52
N ALA A 28 -6.69 0.31 8.87
CA ALA A 28 -7.39 -0.71 9.65
C ALA A 28 -8.21 -1.59 8.70
N LEU A 29 -7.95 -2.90 8.71
CA LEU A 29 -8.58 -3.90 7.84
C LEU A 29 -9.21 -5.00 8.69
N THR A 30 -10.28 -5.62 8.20
CA THR A 30 -10.97 -6.72 8.89
C THR A 30 -10.51 -8.05 8.30
N GLU A 31 -10.12 -9.02 9.15
CA GLU A 31 -9.71 -10.36 8.69
C GLU A 31 -10.84 -11.07 7.92
N GLY A 32 -10.47 -11.72 6.80
CA GLY A 32 -11.39 -12.45 5.93
C GLY A 32 -12.22 -11.58 4.97
N GLU A 33 -12.12 -10.25 5.07
CA GLU A 33 -12.74 -9.32 4.12
C GLU A 33 -11.80 -9.03 2.95
N THR A 34 -12.39 -8.56 1.85
CA THR A 34 -11.67 -8.23 0.61
C THR A 34 -11.60 -6.73 0.40
N TYR A 35 -10.43 -6.22 0.03
CA TYR A 35 -10.20 -4.80 -0.25
C TYR A 35 -9.47 -4.61 -1.57
N THR A 36 -9.88 -3.58 -2.33
CA THR A 36 -9.09 -3.04 -3.44
C THR A 36 -8.12 -1.98 -2.90
N ILE A 37 -6.81 -2.18 -3.09
CA ILE A 37 -5.75 -1.33 -2.55
C ILE A 37 -4.65 -1.09 -3.59
N GLY A 38 -4.03 0.09 -3.56
CA GLY A 38 -2.85 0.38 -4.38
C GLY A 38 -2.58 1.86 -4.53
N TRP A 39 -1.89 2.23 -5.61
CA TRP A 39 -1.52 3.62 -5.89
C TRP A 39 -1.76 3.95 -7.37
N ASP A 40 -2.23 5.16 -7.64
CA ASP A 40 -2.67 5.57 -8.98
C ASP A 40 -2.10 6.94 -9.41
N GLU A 41 -1.26 7.55 -8.57
CA GLU A 41 -0.67 8.86 -8.78
C GLU A 41 0.70 8.90 -8.06
N GLY A 42 1.66 9.68 -8.55
CA GLY A 42 2.97 9.77 -7.92
C GLY A 42 3.84 10.93 -8.38
N ASP A 43 5.03 11.03 -7.80
CA ASP A 43 6.02 12.08 -8.04
C ASP A 43 6.91 11.87 -9.29
N GLY A 44 6.54 10.92 -10.14
CA GLY A 44 7.27 10.54 -11.35
C GLY A 44 8.53 9.71 -11.08
N GLN A 45 8.75 9.24 -9.85
CA GLN A 45 9.79 8.26 -9.53
C GLN A 45 9.23 6.83 -9.51
N PRO A 46 10.07 5.80 -9.76
CA PRO A 46 9.59 4.42 -9.76
C PRO A 46 9.21 3.92 -8.37
N HIS A 47 7.97 3.45 -8.23
CA HIS A 47 7.44 2.87 -7.00
C HIS A 47 6.81 1.50 -7.25
N ASN A 48 6.74 0.67 -6.21
CA ASN A 48 5.90 -0.52 -6.18
C ASN A 48 5.17 -0.60 -4.84
N PHE A 49 4.01 -1.23 -4.79
CA PHE A 49 3.19 -1.32 -3.59
C PHE A 49 3.09 -2.76 -3.10
N GLN A 50 3.74 -3.07 -1.97
CA GLN A 50 3.78 -4.40 -1.38
C GLN A 50 2.98 -4.46 -0.09
N ILE A 51 2.24 -5.54 0.12
CA ILE A 51 1.77 -5.94 1.45
C ILE A 51 2.80 -6.89 2.06
N ARG A 52 3.20 -6.61 3.30
CA ARG A 52 4.22 -7.39 4.01
C ARG A 52 3.72 -7.93 5.34
N ASN A 53 4.26 -9.07 5.71
CA ASN A 53 3.99 -9.70 6.99
C ASN A 53 4.91 -9.18 8.10
N GLY A 54 4.69 -9.64 9.34
CA GLY A 54 5.49 -9.25 10.51
C GLY A 54 6.98 -9.67 10.45
N SER A 55 7.40 -10.45 9.45
CA SER A 55 8.79 -10.85 9.21
C SER A 55 9.42 -10.09 8.02
N ASP A 56 8.77 -9.04 7.51
CA ASP A 56 9.18 -8.25 6.35
C ASP A 56 9.19 -9.03 5.01
N GLU A 57 8.44 -10.14 4.93
CA GLU A 57 8.23 -10.90 3.70
C GLU A 57 6.94 -10.44 3.00
N VAL A 58 6.90 -10.49 1.67
CA VAL A 58 5.67 -10.18 0.91
C VAL A 58 4.61 -11.24 1.19
N VAL A 59 3.38 -10.80 1.48
CA VAL A 59 2.23 -11.69 1.68
C VAL A 59 1.74 -12.17 0.32
N GLY A 60 1.87 -13.47 0.05
CA GLY A 60 1.47 -14.07 -1.22
C GLY A 60 2.13 -13.37 -2.42
N ASP A 61 1.31 -12.94 -3.37
CA ASP A 61 1.74 -12.18 -4.56
C ASP A 61 1.29 -10.71 -4.48
N TYR A 62 1.02 -10.19 -3.27
CA TYR A 62 0.56 -8.81 -3.04
C TYR A 62 1.70 -7.80 -3.21
N THR A 63 2.05 -7.59 -4.47
CA THR A 63 3.04 -6.63 -4.95
C THR A 63 2.65 -6.14 -6.34
N THR A 64 3.00 -4.91 -6.65
CA THR A 64 2.92 -4.37 -8.02
C THR A 64 4.29 -4.37 -8.69
N ASP A 65 4.30 -4.14 -10.00
CA ASP A 65 5.53 -3.81 -10.75
C ASP A 65 6.10 -2.46 -10.32
N THR A 66 7.42 -2.32 -10.38
CA THR A 66 8.07 -1.02 -10.15
C THR A 66 7.97 -0.11 -11.38
N THR A 67 7.22 0.98 -11.28
CA THR A 67 6.98 1.92 -12.41
C THR A 67 6.95 3.37 -11.93
N PRO A 68 7.39 4.36 -12.74
CA PRO A 68 7.18 5.79 -12.46
C PRO A 68 5.81 6.32 -12.93
N ASP A 69 5.07 5.53 -13.70
CA ASP A 69 3.79 5.90 -14.31
C ASP A 69 2.73 4.88 -13.85
N PRO A 70 2.01 5.17 -12.75
CA PRO A 70 0.98 4.27 -12.23
C PRO A 70 -0.28 4.32 -13.08
N GLY A 71 -1.00 3.21 -13.09
CA GLY A 71 -2.32 3.08 -13.71
C GLY A 71 -3.09 1.98 -13.01
N GLU A 72 -4.14 1.45 -13.66
CA GLU A 72 -4.99 0.39 -13.07
C GLU A 72 -4.19 -0.85 -12.64
N ALA A 73 -3.05 -1.14 -13.29
CA ALA A 73 -2.18 -2.26 -12.94
C ALA A 73 -1.47 -2.13 -11.57
N GLN A 74 -1.50 -0.94 -10.97
CA GLN A 74 -0.90 -0.66 -9.66
C GLN A 74 -1.92 -0.72 -8.51
N VAL A 75 -3.14 -1.14 -8.82
CA VAL A 75 -4.24 -1.34 -7.89
C VAL A 75 -4.72 -2.79 -8.00
N TYR A 76 -4.80 -3.49 -6.87
CA TYR A 76 -5.15 -4.91 -6.85
C TYR A 76 -6.05 -5.24 -5.66
N GLU A 77 -6.67 -6.41 -5.74
CA GLU A 77 -7.54 -6.94 -4.69
C GLU A 77 -6.73 -7.82 -3.73
N ILE A 78 -6.98 -7.64 -2.43
CA ILE A 78 -6.40 -8.44 -1.35
C ILE A 78 -7.51 -9.09 -0.52
N GLU A 79 -7.27 -10.32 -0.05
CA GLU A 79 -8.03 -10.95 1.03
C GLU A 79 -7.22 -10.79 2.31
N VAL A 80 -7.81 -10.19 3.34
CA VAL A 80 -7.09 -9.81 4.56
C VAL A 80 -6.84 -11.04 5.43
N THR A 81 -5.59 -11.22 5.83
CA THR A 81 -5.15 -12.31 6.70
C THR A 81 -4.43 -11.74 7.93
N SER A 82 -4.47 -12.47 9.06
CA SER A 82 -3.79 -12.05 10.30
C SER A 82 -2.27 -11.83 10.20
N GLU A 83 -1.63 -12.29 9.13
CA GLU A 83 -0.18 -12.10 8.93
C GLU A 83 0.18 -10.71 8.41
N MET A 84 -0.77 -9.98 7.80
CA MET A 84 -0.53 -8.65 7.22
C MET A 84 -0.16 -7.65 8.31
N ALA A 85 0.94 -6.93 8.12
CA ALA A 85 1.48 -6.01 9.12
C ALA A 85 1.83 -4.63 8.57
N ALA A 86 2.23 -4.54 7.30
CA ALA A 86 2.65 -3.27 6.69
C ALA A 86 2.38 -3.23 5.19
N TYR A 87 2.35 -2.03 4.64
CA TYR A 87 2.48 -1.78 3.21
C TYR A 87 3.74 -0.96 2.94
N ARG A 88 4.45 -1.25 1.84
CA ARG A 88 5.79 -0.71 1.61
C ARG A 88 6.15 -0.53 0.14
N CYS A 89 6.96 0.50 -0.15
CA CYS A 89 7.74 0.62 -1.38
C CYS A 89 9.13 -0.01 -1.22
N MET A 90 9.51 -0.93 -2.11
CA MET A 90 10.84 -1.56 -2.03
C MET A 90 11.98 -0.58 -2.37
N PRO A 91 11.93 0.22 -3.46
CA PRO A 91 12.96 1.21 -3.78
C PRO A 91 13.19 2.27 -2.70
N HIS A 92 12.15 2.66 -1.97
CA HIS A 92 12.16 3.80 -1.05
C HIS A 92 11.72 3.36 0.35
N PRO A 93 12.67 3.01 1.25
CA PRO A 93 12.35 2.46 2.57
C PRO A 93 11.53 3.37 3.49
N ASN A 94 11.46 4.68 3.23
CA ASN A 94 10.64 5.61 4.02
C ASN A 94 9.15 5.57 3.65
N MET A 95 8.80 4.95 2.52
CA MET A 95 7.42 4.77 2.09
C MET A 95 6.88 3.46 2.66
N GLU A 96 6.60 3.47 3.95
CA GLU A 96 6.10 2.33 4.71
C GLU A 96 5.06 2.79 5.73
N GLY A 97 3.91 2.15 5.75
CA GLY A 97 2.87 2.36 6.76
C GLY A 97 2.32 1.05 7.32
N THR A 98 1.64 1.17 8.45
CA THR A 98 1.17 0.02 9.24
C THR A 98 -0.20 -0.47 8.77
N ILE A 99 -0.42 -1.78 8.83
CA ILE A 99 -1.72 -2.43 8.70
C ILE A 99 -2.14 -2.96 10.07
N GLU A 100 -3.30 -2.52 10.56
CA GLU A 100 -3.94 -3.07 11.74
C GLU A 100 -5.06 -4.02 11.31
N VAL A 101 -4.88 -5.33 11.56
CA VAL A 101 -5.90 -6.34 11.29
C VAL A 101 -6.80 -6.51 12.52
N GLN A 102 -8.11 -6.46 12.30
CA GLN A 102 -9.17 -6.61 13.31
C GLN A 102 -10.00 -7.88 13.13
#